data_AF-A0A328BBH5-F1
#
_entry.id   AF-A0A328BBH5-F1
#
_cell.length_a   1.000
_cell.length_b   1.000
_cell.length_c   1.000
_cell.angle_alpha   90.00
_cell.angle_beta   90.00
_cell.angle_gamma   90.00
#
_symmetry.space_group_name_H-M   'P 1'
#
loop_
_entity.id
_entity.type
_entity.pdbx_description
1 polymer ?
#
loop_
_entity_poly.entity_id
_entity_poly.type
_entity_poly.pdbx_seq_one_letter_code
_entity_poly.pdbx_strand_id
1 'polypeptide(L)'
;MALRLLALPQADVRLDEQFLAPAAAAALLQALTATAAWRHESITLFGKPVLQPRLTAWHGDAGARYRYSGLLLTPEPWTPALQALREQVEAATGARFNSVLLNLYRHGQDSMGWHADDEPELGPAPVIASVSLGATRRFRLRPRPGSGPPHAPVGLELGSGSLLLMQGPTQRYWQHAVPKTAQAIGPRLNLTFRRVLGADSQ
;
A
#
# COMPACT_ATOMS: atom_id res chain seq x y z
N MET A 1 -15.07 11.67 -4.46
CA MET A 1 -16.44 11.25 -4.08
C MET A 1 -16.36 10.76 -2.64
N ALA A 2 -17.31 10.00 -2.11
CA ALA A 2 -17.14 9.33 -0.82
C ALA A 2 -16.66 7.88 -1.03
N LEU A 3 -15.89 7.34 -0.08
CA LEU A 3 -15.42 5.95 -0.09
C LEU A 3 -16.59 4.95 -0.18
N ARG A 4 -16.70 4.25 -1.32
CA ARG A 4 -17.75 3.26 -1.55
C ARG A 4 -17.34 1.89 -1.01
N LEU A 5 -18.18 1.30 -0.16
CA LEU A 5 -17.97 -0.05 0.36
C LEU A 5 -18.09 -1.11 -0.76
N LEU A 6 -17.15 -2.04 -0.79
CA LEU A 6 -17.19 -3.23 -1.65
C LEU A 6 -17.79 -4.39 -0.84
N ALA A 7 -18.84 -5.02 -1.37
CA ALA A 7 -19.50 -6.15 -0.72
C ALA A 7 -18.61 -7.40 -0.80
N LEU A 8 -17.78 -7.60 0.22
CA LEU A 8 -16.90 -8.75 0.39
C LEU A 8 -17.14 -9.38 1.77
N PRO A 9 -17.24 -10.71 1.88
CA PRO A 9 -17.44 -11.36 3.16
C PRO A 9 -16.25 -11.14 4.10
N GLN A 10 -16.53 -10.80 5.36
CA GLN A 10 -15.50 -10.61 6.40
C GLN A 10 -14.39 -9.62 6.02
N ALA A 11 -14.74 -8.58 5.28
CA ALA A 11 -13.82 -7.50 4.93
C ALA A 11 -14.54 -6.14 5.02
N ASP A 12 -13.76 -5.10 5.30
CA ASP A 12 -14.15 -3.71 5.10
C ASP A 12 -13.15 -3.12 4.10
N VAL A 13 -13.53 -3.17 2.83
CA VAL A 13 -12.75 -2.62 1.71
C VAL A 13 -13.59 -1.56 1.05
N ARG A 14 -13.03 -0.35 0.92
CA ARG A 14 -13.71 0.79 0.32
C ARG A 14 -12.85 1.44 -0.74
N LEU A 15 -13.48 1.96 -1.78
CA LEU A 15 -12.79 2.57 -2.91
C LEU A 15 -13.41 3.92 -3.25
N ASP A 16 -12.56 4.93 -3.41
CA ASP A 16 -12.87 6.15 -4.16
C ASP A 16 -11.95 6.18 -5.39
N GLU A 17 -12.53 6.01 -6.57
CA GLU A 17 -11.80 5.97 -7.85
C GLU A 17 -11.29 7.35 -8.28
N GLN A 18 -11.86 8.43 -7.70
CA GLN A 18 -11.60 9.82 -8.07
C GLN A 18 -11.25 10.66 -6.83
N PHE A 19 -10.46 10.07 -5.92
CA PHE A 19 -10.07 10.73 -4.67
C PHE A 19 -9.21 11.99 -4.94
N LEU A 20 -8.22 11.89 -5.83
CA LEU A 20 -7.42 13.03 -6.28
C LEU A 20 -7.87 13.52 -7.66
N ALA A 21 -7.90 14.84 -7.83
CA ALA A 21 -8.03 15.43 -9.16
C ALA A 21 -6.87 15.00 -10.08
N PRO A 22 -7.10 14.78 -11.39
CA PRO A 22 -6.06 14.28 -12.30
C PRO A 22 -4.78 15.11 -12.30
N ALA A 23 -4.88 16.44 -12.28
CA ALA A 23 -3.72 17.34 -12.24
C ALA A 23 -2.91 17.20 -10.95
N ALA A 24 -3.58 17.06 -9.80
CA ALA A 24 -2.92 16.85 -8.50
C ALA A 24 -2.22 15.49 -8.46
N ALA A 25 -2.88 14.44 -8.96
CA ALA A 25 -2.29 13.11 -9.05
C ALA A 25 -1.04 13.07 -9.95
N ALA A 26 -1.07 13.76 -11.09
CA ALA A 26 0.08 13.86 -12.00
C ALA A 26 1.25 14.63 -11.37
N ALA A 27 0.98 15.75 -10.71
CA ALA A 27 2.00 16.54 -10.02
C ALA A 27 2.67 15.74 -8.88
N LEU A 28 1.87 15.02 -8.08
CA LEU A 28 2.39 14.15 -7.02
C LEU A 28 3.24 13.01 -7.59
N LEU A 29 2.80 12.37 -8.68
CA LEU A 29 3.59 11.32 -9.33
C LEU A 29 4.97 11.85 -9.74
N GLN A 30 5.00 12.98 -10.43
CA GLN A 30 6.25 13.59 -10.91
C GLN A 30 7.17 13.95 -9.75
N ALA A 31 6.66 14.65 -8.74
CA ALA A 31 7.44 15.10 -7.60
C ALA A 31 8.02 13.91 -6.82
N LEU A 32 7.18 12.96 -6.40
CA LEU A 32 7.61 11.83 -5.58
C LEU A 32 8.54 10.87 -6.32
N THR A 33 8.30 10.64 -7.61
CA THR A 33 9.21 9.80 -8.41
C THR A 33 10.60 10.41 -8.51
N ALA A 34 10.70 11.74 -8.59
CA ALA A 34 11.98 12.44 -8.70
C ALA A 34 12.74 12.55 -7.36
N THR A 35 12.02 12.67 -6.23
CA THR A 35 12.66 13.04 -4.95
C THR A 35 12.71 11.94 -3.90
N ALA A 36 11.92 10.87 -4.03
CA ALA A 36 11.91 9.82 -3.01
C ALA A 36 13.23 9.05 -2.99
N ALA A 37 13.67 8.66 -1.79
CA ALA A 37 14.89 7.89 -1.57
C ALA A 37 14.68 6.42 -1.96
N TRP A 38 14.59 6.14 -3.26
CA TRP A 38 14.30 4.81 -3.79
C TRP A 38 15.37 3.79 -3.41
N ARG A 39 14.91 2.63 -2.93
CA ARG A 39 15.71 1.45 -2.63
C ARG A 39 15.22 0.29 -3.49
N HIS A 40 16.15 -0.57 -3.88
CA HIS A 40 15.84 -1.84 -4.53
C HIS A 40 16.23 -2.98 -3.59
N GLU A 41 15.30 -3.36 -2.74
CA GLU A 41 15.60 -4.32 -1.67
C GLU A 41 15.66 -5.76 -2.19
N SER A 42 16.48 -6.57 -1.53
CA SER A 42 16.56 -8.02 -1.76
C SER A 42 15.73 -8.76 -0.72
N ILE A 43 14.99 -9.77 -1.16
CA ILE A 43 14.27 -10.72 -0.30
C ILE A 43 14.84 -12.12 -0.50
N THR A 44 14.79 -12.95 0.54
CA THR A 44 15.19 -14.35 0.43
C THR A 44 14.01 -15.19 -0.05
N LEU A 45 14.09 -15.74 -1.25
CA LEU A 45 13.12 -16.69 -1.80
C LEU A 45 13.82 -18.02 -2.04
N PHE A 46 13.29 -19.10 -1.46
CA PHE A 46 13.86 -20.45 -1.55
C PHE A 46 15.37 -20.48 -1.19
N GLY A 47 15.76 -19.73 -0.16
CA GLY A 47 17.16 -19.62 0.29
C GLY A 47 18.07 -18.75 -0.59
N LYS A 48 17.55 -18.13 -1.65
CA LYS A 48 18.33 -17.26 -2.54
C LYS A 48 17.91 -15.80 -2.42
N PRO A 49 18.85 -14.84 -2.39
CA PRO A 49 18.51 -13.42 -2.46
C PRO A 49 17.99 -13.09 -3.86
N VAL A 50 16.81 -12.49 -3.93
CA VAL A 50 16.16 -12.03 -5.15
C VAL A 50 15.71 -10.59 -4.94
N LEU A 51 16.05 -9.72 -5.89
CA LEU A 51 15.58 -8.35 -5.85
C LEU A 51 14.05 -8.30 -5.96
N GLN A 52 13.42 -7.51 -5.10
CA GLN A 52 11.99 -7.28 -5.17
C GLN A 52 11.63 -6.71 -6.55
N PRO A 53 10.55 -7.17 -7.19
CA PRO A 53 10.17 -6.66 -8.51
C PRO A 53 9.41 -5.32 -8.36
N ARG A 54 10.03 -4.34 -7.70
CA ARG A 54 9.61 -2.94 -7.51
C ARG A 54 10.71 -2.15 -6.79
N LEU A 55 10.65 -0.83 -6.84
CA LEU A 55 11.42 0.04 -5.95
C LEU A 55 10.56 0.48 -4.76
N THR A 56 11.17 0.69 -3.61
CA THR A 56 10.48 1.13 -2.40
C THR A 56 11.13 2.38 -1.81
N ALA A 57 10.32 3.21 -1.16
CA ALA A 57 10.81 4.27 -0.29
C ALA A 57 9.88 4.34 0.92
N TRP A 58 10.41 4.60 2.10
CA TRP A 58 9.63 4.58 3.33
C TRP A 58 9.77 5.90 4.07
N HIS A 59 8.64 6.56 4.33
CA HIS A 59 8.58 7.80 5.07
C HIS A 59 7.61 7.67 6.26
N GLY A 60 7.82 8.46 7.31
CA GLY A 60 7.04 8.31 8.53
C GLY A 60 7.49 9.21 9.66
N ASP A 61 6.74 9.14 10.76
CA ASP A 61 7.11 9.79 12.01
C ASP A 61 8.37 9.13 12.58
N ALA A 62 9.19 9.89 13.31
CA ALA A 62 10.43 9.37 13.89
C ALA A 62 10.23 8.17 14.84
N GLY A 63 9.02 8.02 15.42
CA GLY A 63 8.63 6.91 16.29
C GLY A 63 8.05 5.69 15.55
N ALA A 64 7.78 5.78 14.25
CA ALA A 64 7.26 4.67 13.44
C ALA A 64 8.39 3.70 13.05
N ARG A 65 9.12 3.19 14.03
CA ARG A 65 10.24 2.26 13.84
C ARG A 65 9.77 0.83 14.05
N TYR A 66 10.34 -0.11 13.30
CA TYR A 66 10.13 -1.54 13.55
C TYR A 66 11.42 -2.33 13.35
N ARG A 67 11.45 -3.53 13.92
CA ARG A 67 12.64 -4.38 13.92
C ARG A 67 12.47 -5.49 12.87
N TYR A 68 13.32 -5.48 11.85
CA TYR A 68 13.36 -6.56 10.87
C TYR A 68 14.70 -7.28 10.93
N SER A 69 14.68 -8.59 11.21
CA SER A 69 15.90 -9.42 11.29
C SER A 69 16.99 -8.85 12.24
N GLY A 70 16.57 -8.27 13.37
CA GLY A 70 17.47 -7.66 14.35
C GLY A 70 17.85 -6.20 14.07
N LEU A 71 17.68 -5.72 12.83
CA LEU A 71 17.95 -4.34 12.43
C LEU A 71 16.76 -3.43 12.74
N LEU A 72 17.04 -2.27 13.34
CA LEU A 72 16.05 -1.22 13.53
C LEU A 72 15.89 -0.47 12.19
N LEU A 73 14.76 -0.64 11.53
CA LEU A 73 14.42 0.14 10.36
C LEU A 73 13.76 1.44 10.82
N THR A 74 14.28 2.57 10.33
CA THR A 74 13.75 3.91 10.61
C THR A 74 13.26 4.53 9.30
N PRO A 75 12.05 5.13 9.27
CA PRO A 75 11.55 5.79 8.09
C PRO A 75 12.31 7.09 7.82
N GLU A 76 12.36 7.50 6.56
CA GLU A 76 12.75 8.87 6.21
C GLU A 76 11.70 9.87 6.73
N PRO A 77 12.07 11.12 7.05
CA PRO A 77 11.11 12.14 7.46
C PRO A 77 10.06 12.40 6.38
N TRP A 78 8.85 12.80 6.77
CA TRP A 78 7.83 13.25 5.83
C TRP A 78 8.33 14.40 4.96
N THR A 79 8.09 14.31 3.66
CA THR A 79 8.22 15.48 2.76
C THR A 79 6.95 16.31 2.81
N PRO A 80 6.99 17.62 2.46
CA PRO A 80 5.79 18.45 2.43
C PRO A 80 4.65 17.86 1.57
N ALA A 81 5.00 17.25 0.43
CA ALA A 81 4.03 16.61 -0.46
C ALA A 81 3.37 15.38 0.19
N LEU A 82 4.15 14.53 0.89
CA LEU A 82 3.62 13.36 1.59
C LEU A 82 2.79 13.76 2.81
N GLN A 83 3.17 14.82 3.52
CA GLN A 83 2.41 15.35 4.64
C GLN A 83 1.05 15.90 4.20
N ALA A 84 1.01 16.71 3.13
CA ALA A 84 -0.24 17.22 2.57
C ALA A 84 -1.15 16.10 2.04
N LEU A 85 -0.58 15.05 1.44
CA LEU A 85 -1.35 13.88 1.02
C LEU A 85 -1.87 13.08 2.22
N ARG A 86 -1.06 12.91 3.27
CA ARG A 86 -1.48 12.26 4.52
C ARG A 86 -2.71 12.96 5.09
N GLU A 87 -2.70 14.28 5.23
CA GLU A 87 -3.82 15.05 5.79
C GLU A 87 -5.11 14.85 4.98
N GLN A 88 -5.04 14.81 3.65
CA GLN A 88 -6.20 14.51 2.80
C GLN A 88 -6.71 13.08 3.00
N VAL A 89 -5.81 12.10 3.11
CA VAL A 89 -6.17 10.69 3.35
C VAL A 89 -6.80 10.53 4.74
N GLU A 90 -6.26 11.17 5.77
CA GLU A 90 -6.83 11.15 7.12
C GLU A 90 -8.22 11.80 7.14
N ALA A 91 -8.41 12.93 6.45
CA ALA A 91 -9.71 13.58 6.34
C ALA A 91 -10.75 12.69 5.63
N ALA A 92 -10.35 11.99 4.56
CA ALA A 92 -11.26 11.13 3.80
C ALA A 92 -11.61 9.81 4.50
N THR A 93 -10.70 9.29 5.32
CA THR A 93 -10.85 7.99 5.98
C THR A 93 -11.31 8.10 7.43
N GLY A 94 -11.10 9.24 8.09
CA GLY A 94 -11.27 9.41 9.53
C GLY A 94 -10.20 8.71 10.38
N ALA A 95 -9.20 8.07 9.75
CA ALA A 95 -8.12 7.36 10.43
C ALA A 95 -6.87 8.25 10.55
N ARG A 96 -5.91 7.82 11.37
CA ARG A 96 -4.60 8.46 11.54
C ARG A 96 -3.49 7.56 11.04
N PHE A 97 -2.47 8.15 10.40
CA PHE A 97 -1.33 7.42 9.84
C PHE A 97 -0.02 8.07 10.27
N ASN A 98 0.98 7.23 10.58
CA ASN A 98 2.32 7.70 10.96
C ASN A 98 3.42 7.11 10.07
N SER A 99 3.04 6.36 9.03
CA SER A 99 3.96 5.65 8.14
C SER A 99 3.36 5.57 6.74
N VAL A 100 4.18 5.73 5.70
CA VAL A 100 3.81 5.49 4.30
C VAL A 100 4.90 4.73 3.57
N LEU A 101 4.55 3.58 3.02
CA LEU A 101 5.43 2.82 2.12
C LEU A 101 5.09 3.14 0.67
N LEU A 102 6.03 3.78 -0.02
CA LEU A 102 5.96 4.02 -1.45
C LEU A 102 6.45 2.76 -2.18
N ASN A 103 5.68 2.34 -3.18
CA ASN A 103 6.00 1.21 -4.06
C ASN A 103 5.92 1.69 -5.51
N LEU A 104 7.08 1.80 -6.17
CA LEU A 104 7.18 2.16 -7.57
C LEU A 104 7.32 0.89 -8.43
N TYR A 105 6.28 0.61 -9.20
CA TYR A 105 6.25 -0.41 -10.24
C TYR A 105 6.65 0.26 -11.55
N ARG A 106 7.89 0.03 -11.99
CA ARG A 106 8.50 0.74 -13.13
C ARG A 106 7.82 0.40 -14.46
N HIS A 107 7.29 -0.80 -14.56
CA HIS A 107 6.64 -1.36 -15.75
C HIS A 107 5.74 -2.56 -15.39
N GLY A 108 5.06 -3.15 -16.37
CA GLY A 108 4.17 -4.30 -16.19
C GLY A 108 4.80 -5.55 -15.57
N GLN A 109 6.12 -5.71 -15.63
CA GLN A 109 6.84 -6.85 -15.03
C GLN A 109 7.17 -6.68 -13.53
N ASP A 110 7.00 -5.47 -12.99
CA ASP A 110 7.08 -5.25 -11.55
C ASP A 110 5.77 -5.69 -10.90
N SER A 111 5.84 -6.32 -9.72
CA SER A 111 4.69 -6.99 -9.10
C SER A 111 4.79 -7.09 -7.57
N MET A 112 3.69 -7.52 -6.95
CA MET A 112 3.65 -7.93 -5.55
C MET A 112 2.83 -9.21 -5.46
N GLY A 113 3.41 -10.25 -4.87
CA GLY A 113 2.77 -11.55 -4.70
C GLY A 113 1.58 -11.48 -3.73
N TRP A 114 0.89 -12.61 -3.58
CA TRP A 114 -0.18 -12.73 -2.59
C TRP A 114 0.37 -12.56 -1.17
N HIS A 115 -0.15 -11.59 -0.44
CA HIS A 115 0.22 -11.28 0.94
C HIS A 115 -0.97 -10.64 1.66
N ALA A 116 -0.84 -10.45 2.97
CA ALA A 116 -1.67 -9.55 3.75
C ALA A 116 -0.75 -8.64 4.55
N ASP A 117 -1.24 -7.46 4.92
CA ASP A 117 -0.53 -6.55 5.82
C ASP A 117 -0.84 -6.98 7.27
N ASP A 118 -0.22 -8.08 7.72
CA ASP A 118 -0.42 -8.67 9.05
C ASP A 118 0.85 -8.65 9.92
N GLU A 119 1.74 -7.69 9.65
CA GLU A 119 2.90 -7.43 10.50
C GLU A 119 2.46 -7.08 11.94
N PRO A 120 3.08 -7.70 12.97
CA PRO A 120 2.70 -7.47 14.37
C PRO A 120 2.67 -5.99 14.77
N GLU A 121 3.56 -5.19 14.20
CA GLU A 121 3.70 -3.76 14.47
C GLU A 121 2.52 -2.92 13.96
N LEU A 122 1.63 -3.49 13.15
CA LEU A 122 0.38 -2.85 12.70
C LEU A 122 -0.81 -3.19 13.59
N GLY A 123 -0.65 -4.13 14.53
CA GLY A 123 -1.71 -4.63 15.40
C GLY A 123 -2.70 -5.58 14.68
N PRO A 124 -3.72 -6.07 15.40
CA PRO A 124 -4.57 -7.17 14.94
C PRO A 124 -5.62 -6.79 13.89
N ALA A 125 -5.91 -5.50 13.70
CA ALA A 125 -6.92 -5.00 12.77
C ALA A 125 -6.46 -3.65 12.15
N PRO A 126 -5.39 -3.66 11.35
CA PRO A 126 -4.79 -2.44 10.88
C PRO A 126 -5.68 -1.73 9.86
N VAL A 127 -5.62 -0.39 9.89
CA VAL A 127 -6.22 0.46 8.85
C VAL A 127 -5.14 0.78 7.83
N ILE A 128 -5.40 0.40 6.58
CA ILE A 128 -4.47 0.55 5.46
C ILE A 128 -5.14 1.42 4.40
N ALA A 129 -4.57 2.58 4.10
CA ALA A 129 -5.02 3.44 3.01
C ALA A 129 -4.00 3.43 1.87
N SER A 130 -4.46 3.08 0.67
CA SER A 130 -3.62 2.91 -0.52
C SER A 130 -4.02 3.92 -1.60
N VAL A 131 -3.12 4.86 -1.88
CA VAL A 131 -3.27 5.83 -2.98
C VAL A 131 -2.48 5.36 -4.19
N SER A 132 -3.12 5.32 -5.36
CA SER A 132 -2.48 4.93 -6.62
C SER A 132 -2.27 6.14 -7.53
N LEU A 133 -1.08 6.28 -8.13
CA LEU A 133 -0.72 7.32 -9.08
C LEU A 133 -0.09 6.69 -10.34
N GLY A 134 -0.33 7.29 -11.49
CA GLY A 134 0.23 6.82 -12.77
C GLY A 134 -0.57 5.69 -13.42
N ALA A 135 0.12 4.72 -14.00
CA ALA A 135 -0.54 3.67 -14.78
C ALA A 135 -1.52 2.83 -13.94
N THR A 136 -2.70 2.56 -14.50
CA THR A 136 -3.68 1.65 -13.91
C THR A 136 -3.11 0.25 -13.75
N ARG A 137 -3.33 -0.36 -12.59
CA ARG A 137 -2.99 -1.77 -12.35
C ARG A 137 -4.13 -2.48 -11.67
N ARG A 138 -4.34 -3.73 -12.11
CA ARG A 138 -5.23 -4.66 -11.41
C ARG A 138 -4.68 -5.00 -10.04
N PHE A 139 -5.42 -4.65 -9.00
CA PHE A 139 -5.25 -5.13 -7.63
C PHE A 139 -6.17 -6.32 -7.43
N ARG A 140 -5.63 -7.46 -6.99
CA ARG A 140 -6.43 -8.67 -6.77
C ARG A 140 -6.61 -8.92 -5.29
N LEU A 141 -7.80 -9.36 -4.91
CA LEU A 141 -8.18 -9.83 -3.57
C LEU A 141 -8.62 -11.28 -3.67
N ARG A 142 -8.20 -12.12 -2.71
CA ARG A 142 -8.73 -13.48 -2.55
C ARG A 142 -8.88 -13.82 -1.07
N PRO A 143 -9.82 -14.68 -0.69
CA PRO A 143 -9.84 -15.25 0.66
C PRO A 143 -8.50 -15.94 0.96
N ARG A 144 -8.00 -15.76 2.18
CA ARG A 144 -6.83 -16.48 2.66
C ARG A 144 -7.21 -17.96 2.79
N PRO A 145 -6.37 -18.91 2.31
CA PRO A 145 -6.69 -20.33 2.38
C PRO A 145 -7.01 -20.78 3.81
N GLY A 146 -8.09 -21.54 3.99
CA GLY A 146 -8.54 -22.01 5.30
C GLY A 146 -9.11 -20.92 6.23
N SER A 147 -9.32 -19.71 5.73
CA SER A 147 -9.96 -18.63 6.49
C SER A 147 -11.31 -18.25 5.88
N GLY A 148 -12.33 -18.17 6.73
CA GLY A 148 -13.65 -17.66 6.33
C GLY A 148 -14.40 -18.51 5.29
N PRO A 149 -15.52 -18.00 4.77
CA PRO A 149 -16.29 -18.66 3.73
C PRO A 149 -15.57 -18.57 2.37
N PRO A 150 -15.73 -19.58 1.49
CA PRO A 150 -15.14 -19.56 0.17
C PRO A 150 -15.71 -18.41 -0.68
N HIS A 151 -14.84 -17.75 -1.45
CA HIS A 151 -15.21 -16.70 -2.39
C HIS A 151 -14.22 -16.68 -3.56
N ALA A 152 -14.70 -16.37 -4.77
CA ALA A 152 -13.84 -16.24 -5.93
C ALA A 152 -12.90 -15.03 -5.80
N PRO A 153 -11.66 -15.07 -6.32
CA PRO A 153 -10.81 -13.89 -6.33
C PRO A 153 -11.45 -12.72 -7.08
N VAL A 154 -11.37 -11.51 -6.52
CA VAL A 154 -11.89 -10.27 -7.10
C VAL A 154 -10.72 -9.44 -7.65
N GLY A 155 -10.95 -8.71 -8.74
CA GLY A 155 -10.01 -7.76 -9.31
C GLY A 155 -10.57 -6.34 -9.29
N LEU A 156 -9.75 -5.38 -8.90
CA LEU A 156 -10.05 -3.95 -8.92
C LEU A 156 -9.02 -3.25 -9.82
N GLU A 157 -9.47 -2.46 -10.77
CA GLU A 157 -8.57 -1.61 -11.56
C GLU A 157 -8.29 -0.32 -10.79
N LEU A 158 -7.08 -0.18 -10.25
CA LEU A 158 -6.70 1.00 -9.48
C LEU A 158 -5.99 1.99 -10.40
N GLY A 159 -6.73 3.01 -10.83
CA GLY A 159 -6.25 4.10 -11.67
C GLY A 159 -5.58 5.23 -10.88
N SER A 160 -4.97 6.16 -11.61
CA SER A 160 -4.33 7.35 -11.03
C SER A 160 -5.32 8.20 -10.25
N GLY A 161 -4.97 8.56 -9.02
CA GLY A 161 -5.80 9.35 -8.12
C GLY A 161 -6.80 8.55 -7.30
N SER A 162 -6.83 7.22 -7.40
CA SER A 162 -7.71 6.39 -6.58
C SER A 162 -7.20 6.19 -5.15
N LEU A 163 -8.13 6.04 -4.21
CA LEU A 163 -7.89 5.70 -2.81
C LEU A 163 -8.65 4.40 -2.46
N LEU A 164 -7.90 3.36 -2.10
CA LEU A 164 -8.41 2.10 -1.58
C LEU A 164 -8.17 2.04 -0.06
N LEU A 165 -9.22 1.94 0.74
CA LEU A 165 -9.16 1.72 2.18
C LEU A 165 -9.42 0.24 2.48
N MET A 166 -8.55 -0.38 3.27
CA MET A 166 -8.73 -1.73 3.80
C MET A 166 -8.62 -1.68 5.32
N GLN A 167 -9.64 -2.12 6.04
CA GLN A 167 -9.67 -2.05 7.51
C GLN A 167 -10.42 -3.21 8.15
N GLY A 168 -10.53 -3.17 9.48
CA GLY A 168 -11.23 -4.18 10.26
C GLY A 168 -10.62 -5.57 10.05
N PRO A 169 -11.42 -6.61 9.78
CA PRO A 169 -10.94 -7.98 9.66
C PRO A 169 -10.27 -8.30 8.32
N THR A 170 -10.15 -7.33 7.39
CA THR A 170 -9.71 -7.58 6.01
C THR A 170 -8.39 -8.33 5.92
N GLN A 171 -7.33 -7.86 6.61
CA GLN A 171 -6.01 -8.50 6.53
C GLN A 171 -6.00 -9.90 7.13
N ARG A 172 -6.93 -10.22 8.05
CA ARG A 172 -7.07 -11.56 8.64
C ARG A 172 -7.66 -12.57 7.67
N TYR A 173 -8.67 -12.19 6.89
CA TYR A 173 -9.42 -13.12 6.02
C TYR A 173 -9.06 -13.03 4.54
N TRP A 174 -8.37 -11.97 4.12
CA TRP A 174 -8.06 -11.72 2.72
C TRP A 174 -6.57 -11.55 2.50
N GLN A 175 -6.13 -12.00 1.33
CA GLN A 175 -4.84 -11.67 0.75
C GLN A 175 -5.04 -10.81 -0.48
N HIS A 176 -4.03 -10.01 -0.80
CA HIS A 176 -4.01 -9.18 -1.97
C HIS A 176 -2.70 -9.28 -2.75
N ALA A 177 -2.76 -8.91 -4.03
CA ALA A 177 -1.63 -8.98 -4.95
C ALA A 177 -1.74 -7.92 -6.05
N VAL A 178 -0.57 -7.54 -6.59
CA VAL A 178 -0.44 -6.76 -7.82
C VAL A 178 0.28 -7.64 -8.85
N PRO A 179 -0.44 -8.43 -9.66
CA PRO A 179 0.17 -9.35 -10.62
C PRO A 179 0.89 -8.61 -11.75
N LYS A 180 1.86 -9.28 -12.37
CA LYS A 180 2.49 -8.82 -13.62
C LYS A 180 1.44 -8.69 -14.74
N THR A 181 1.72 -7.81 -15.69
CA THR A 181 0.96 -7.67 -16.94
C THR A 181 1.92 -7.64 -18.13
N ALA A 182 1.49 -8.25 -19.23
CA ALA A 182 2.19 -8.20 -20.51
C ALA A 182 1.85 -6.92 -21.31
N GLN A 183 0.83 -6.17 -20.89
CA GLN A 183 0.48 -4.90 -21.52
C GLN A 183 1.64 -3.89 -21.35
N ALA A 184 1.96 -3.17 -22.42
CA ALA A 184 2.88 -2.04 -22.38
C ALA A 184 2.22 -0.87 -21.66
N ILE A 185 2.61 -0.66 -20.40
CA ILE A 185 2.06 0.39 -19.53
C ILE A 185 3.19 1.18 -18.88
N GLY A 186 2.90 2.43 -18.53
CA GLY A 186 3.82 3.31 -17.80
C GLY A 186 4.03 2.89 -16.34
N PRO A 187 4.83 3.66 -15.58
CA PRO A 187 5.06 3.41 -14.17
C PRO A 187 3.80 3.65 -13.34
N ARG A 188 3.67 2.87 -12.26
CA ARG A 188 2.67 3.08 -11.20
C ARG A 188 3.38 3.34 -9.89
N LEU A 189 3.01 4.41 -9.21
CA LEU A 189 3.40 4.66 -7.83
C LEU A 189 2.22 4.38 -6.91
N ASN A 190 2.46 3.59 -5.86
CA ASN A 190 1.49 3.28 -4.84
C ASN A 190 2.00 3.76 -3.48
N LEU A 191 1.19 4.51 -2.76
CA LEU A 191 1.48 4.96 -1.40
C LEU A 191 0.58 4.22 -0.42
N THR A 192 1.16 3.34 0.39
CA THR A 192 0.43 2.58 1.41
C THR A 192 0.64 3.22 2.78
N PHE A 193 -0.34 3.97 3.24
CA PHE A 193 -0.38 4.60 4.56
C PHE A 193 -0.81 3.60 5.63
N ARG A 194 -0.10 3.60 6.75
CA ARG A 194 -0.32 2.70 7.90
C ARG A 194 -0.10 3.44 9.21
N ARG A 195 -0.60 2.86 10.29
CA ARG A 195 -0.25 3.24 11.66
C ARG A 195 0.58 2.14 12.30
N VAL A 196 1.87 2.43 12.51
CA VAL A 196 2.83 1.57 13.20
C VAL A 196 2.71 1.84 14.70
N LEU A 197 2.53 0.79 15.51
CA LEU A 197 2.35 0.89 16.95
C LEU A 197 3.68 1.08 17.71
N GLY A 198 4.83 0.95 17.04
CA GLY A 198 6.15 1.18 17.64
C GLY A 198 6.56 0.10 18.64
N ALA A 199 7.86 0.04 18.94
CA ALA A 199 8.44 -0.93 19.88
C ALA A 199 8.14 -0.63 21.37
N ASP A 200 7.55 0.53 21.67
CA ASP A 200 7.26 0.99 23.04
C ASP A 200 5.80 0.73 23.46
N SER A 201 5.02 -0.01 22.65
CA SER A 201 3.67 -0.46 22.98
C SER A 201 3.69 -1.81 23.70
N GLN A 202 4.34 -1.89 24.87
CA GLN A 202 4.12 -2.90 25.91
C GLN A 202 4.19 -2.25 27.27
#